data_AF-A0A0N4YLK3-F1
#
_entry.id   AF-A0A0N4YLK3-F1
#
_cell.length_a   1.000
_cell.length_b   1.000
_cell.length_c   1.000
_cell.angle_alpha   90.00
_cell.angle_beta   90.00
_cell.angle_gamma   90.00
#
_symmetry.space_group_name_H-M   'P 1'
#
loop_
_entity.id
_entity.type
_entity.pdbx_description
1 polymer ?
#
loop_
_entity_poly.entity_id
_entity_poly.type
_entity_poly.pdbx_seq_one_letter_code
_entity_poly.pdbx_strand_id
1 'polypeptide(L)'
;MAFPSGFLGAKNTQNLIEVMVRALTSWKAYESLEIPFPELRMLESDSCRSLRHQSKKFSKPVPIVQHELLHKIMIFFTKFLLKNLMYNSYFCAPRDNSAYLIFDGRSFRRARAFEKQKFIKDYKVVLSDGKSKQIRSFSLNTALRRPIVQCMKTKMENRNELQLMGALLDAYMRLHKQKGAGGVAVEARRLHKYLKDYKSRRKAAESSDATILWFLMDQSGKSLTSMCILASEDDRKVETDMGYAIGFAKSRLGKAVRLVRAAPTQCEARKLLLKTMKKKGLTDPNVVEESIIRHDYVMWSVLGMLHGLRIHLDNSDVKYEMKKGVPQGYELSPRLAHIYLLKFEGMIWQHLHPRTCLLRYADDYLVCATQKTEIQKILNTLLTKNRFGVSARLSKCEVSFPIPGIRQSGRYIKWCGRLLDMKELKISRTWSDAQLVRARHLVGNEYARGPPR
;
A
#
# COMPACT_ATOMS: atom_id res chain seq x y z
N MET A 1 -16.07 23.49 30.56
CA MET A 1 -17.14 23.52 29.54
C MET A 1 -16.84 24.67 28.58
N ALA A 2 -16.81 24.42 27.27
CA ALA A 2 -16.43 25.43 26.27
C ALA A 2 -17.60 26.33 25.81
N PHE A 3 -18.80 26.16 26.38
CA PHE A 3 -20.00 26.86 25.94
C PHE A 3 -20.71 27.51 27.12
N PRO A 4 -21.11 28.79 27.01
CA PRO A 4 -22.04 29.39 27.95
C PRO A 4 -23.33 28.55 27.96
N SER A 5 -23.78 28.16 29.14
CA SER A 5 -25.09 27.53 29.33
C SER A 5 -26.16 28.44 28.72
N GLY A 6 -26.81 27.98 27.64
CA GLY A 6 -27.94 28.68 27.03
C GLY A 6 -27.75 29.25 25.62
N PHE A 7 -26.53 29.27 25.04
CA PHE A 7 -26.34 29.86 23.70
C PHE A 7 -27.11 29.11 22.60
N LEU A 8 -27.05 27.77 22.61
CA LEU A 8 -27.88 26.91 21.76
C LEU A 8 -29.04 26.27 22.54
N GLY A 9 -29.09 26.45 23.86
CA GLY A 9 -29.88 25.62 24.77
C GLY A 9 -29.23 24.25 25.01
N ALA A 10 -29.48 23.66 26.18
CA ALA A 10 -28.85 22.39 26.59
C ALA A 10 -29.15 21.25 25.60
N LYS A 11 -30.40 21.16 25.12
CA LYS A 11 -30.85 20.08 24.25
C LYS A 11 -30.26 20.14 22.84
N ASN A 12 -30.21 21.33 22.21
CA ASN A 12 -29.57 21.45 20.90
C ASN A 12 -28.05 21.26 21.00
N THR A 13 -27.43 21.68 22.10
CA THR A 13 -26.00 21.44 22.35
C THR A 13 -25.70 19.95 22.47
N GLN A 14 -26.50 19.22 23.25
CA GLN A 14 -26.37 17.77 23.38
C GLN A 14 -26.56 17.06 22.04
N ASN A 15 -27.64 17.38 21.31
CA ASN A 15 -27.91 16.78 20.00
C ASN A 15 -26.78 17.04 19.01
N LEU A 16 -26.21 18.26 18.98
CA LEU A 16 -25.06 18.58 18.14
C LEU A 16 -23.87 17.68 18.45
N ILE A 17 -23.51 17.56 19.73
CA ILE A 17 -22.36 16.76 20.17
C ILE A 17 -22.56 15.29 19.81
N GLU A 18 -23.74 14.73 20.07
CA GLU A 18 -24.05 13.33 19.76
C GLU A 18 -23.94 13.03 18.26
N VAL A 19 -24.50 13.91 17.42
CA VAL A 19 -24.40 13.81 15.96
C VAL A 19 -22.94 13.89 15.50
N MET A 20 -22.15 14.83 16.04
CA MET A 20 -20.74 14.97 15.69
C MET A 20 -19.93 13.72 16.08
N VAL A 21 -20.13 13.19 17.29
CA VAL A 21 -19.44 11.98 17.76
C VAL A 21 -19.82 10.78 16.89
N ARG A 22 -21.12 10.61 16.56
CA ARG A 22 -21.58 9.54 15.68
C ARG A 22 -20.94 9.64 14.30
N ALA A 23 -20.96 10.83 13.69
CA ALA A 23 -20.36 11.07 12.39
C ALA A 23 -18.86 10.76 12.38
N LEU A 24 -18.11 11.23 13.39
CA LEU A 24 -16.67 10.98 13.51
C LEU A 24 -16.32 9.51 13.72
N THR A 25 -17.10 8.78 14.53
CA THR A 25 -16.86 7.36 14.81
C THR A 25 -17.19 6.46 13.63
N SER A 26 -18.15 6.86 12.77
CA SER A 26 -18.45 6.17 11.51
C SER A 26 -17.65 6.67 10.31
N TRP A 27 -16.82 7.71 10.48
CA TRP A 27 -16.15 8.38 9.36
C TRP A 27 -15.08 7.50 8.71
N LYS A 28 -15.12 7.43 7.38
CA LYS A 28 -14.18 6.67 6.56
C LYS A 28 -13.18 7.58 5.88
N ALA A 29 -11.94 7.11 5.76
CA ALA A 29 -10.82 7.92 5.31
C ALA A 29 -10.87 8.43 3.86
N TYR A 30 -11.74 7.86 3.04
CA TYR A 30 -11.88 8.21 1.62
C TYR A 30 -13.17 8.98 1.33
N GLU A 31 -13.97 9.29 2.36
CA GLU A 31 -15.23 10.02 2.26
C GLU A 31 -15.06 11.41 2.90
N SER A 32 -15.79 12.39 2.37
CA SER A 32 -15.98 13.66 3.07
C SER A 32 -16.69 13.39 4.38
N LEU A 33 -16.28 14.05 5.47
CA LEU A 33 -17.01 13.95 6.73
C LEU A 33 -18.36 14.65 6.58
N GLU A 34 -19.43 13.87 6.58
CA GLU A 34 -20.80 14.37 6.55
C GLU A 34 -21.38 14.35 7.96
N ILE A 35 -21.91 15.51 8.39
CA ILE A 35 -22.52 15.69 9.70
C ILE A 35 -23.98 16.05 9.45
N PRO A 36 -24.92 15.12 9.63
CA PRO A 36 -26.33 15.40 9.40
C PRO A 36 -26.83 16.34 10.49
N PHE A 37 -27.16 17.58 10.15
CA PHE A 37 -27.68 18.52 11.14
C PHE A 37 -29.06 18.04 11.61
N PRO A 38 -29.26 17.83 12.92
CA PRO A 38 -30.55 17.40 13.45
C PRO A 38 -31.58 18.53 13.30
N GLU A 39 -32.86 18.19 13.29
CA GLU A 39 -33.93 19.20 13.43
C GLU A 39 -33.73 19.96 14.74
N LEU A 40 -33.56 21.28 14.62
CA LEU A 40 -33.22 22.12 15.75
C LEU A 40 -34.49 22.68 16.38
N ARG A 41 -34.56 22.58 17.71
CA ARG A 41 -35.61 23.28 18.46
C ARG A 41 -35.29 24.77 18.41
N MET A 42 -36.33 25.58 18.20
CA MET A 42 -36.19 27.04 18.26
C MET A 42 -35.52 27.44 19.57
N LEU A 43 -34.58 28.39 19.49
CA LEU A 43 -33.90 28.90 20.67
C LEU A 43 -34.90 29.65 21.56
N GLU A 44 -34.97 29.26 22.83
CA GLU A 44 -35.78 29.93 23.84
C GLU A 44 -35.05 31.10 24.51
N SER A 45 -33.84 31.44 24.06
CA SER A 45 -32.98 32.44 24.70
C SER A 45 -33.45 33.89 24.51
N ASP A 46 -33.00 34.78 25.40
CA ASP A 46 -33.31 36.22 25.34
C ASP A 46 -32.82 36.88 24.03
N SER A 47 -31.76 36.36 23.41
CA SER A 47 -31.28 36.81 22.09
C SER A 47 -32.34 36.63 20.98
N CYS A 48 -33.24 35.65 21.12
CA CYS A 48 -34.38 35.47 20.22
C CYS A 48 -35.55 36.43 20.50
N ARG A 49 -35.65 37.00 21.71
CA ARG A 49 -36.60 38.11 21.98
C ARG A 49 -36.20 39.36 21.20
N SER A 50 -34.90 39.68 21.11
CA SER A 50 -34.40 40.80 20.30
C SER A 50 -34.73 40.66 18.81
N LEU A 51 -34.63 39.44 18.25
CA LEU A 51 -35.04 39.16 16.86
C LEU A 51 -36.55 39.34 16.65
N ARG A 52 -37.37 38.96 17.63
CA ARG A 52 -38.83 39.17 17.60
C ARG A 52 -39.20 40.65 17.66
N HIS A 53 -38.49 41.45 18.47
CA HIS A 53 -38.67 42.91 18.52
C HIS A 53 -38.27 43.63 17.23
N GLN A 54 -37.39 43.03 16.43
CA GLN A 54 -36.96 43.57 15.13
C GLN A 54 -37.69 42.93 13.93
N SER A 55 -38.80 42.22 14.17
CA SER A 55 -39.56 41.48 13.14
C SER A 55 -39.88 42.30 11.88
N LYS A 56 -40.21 43.59 12.05
CA LYS A 56 -40.52 44.53 10.96
C LYS A 56 -39.33 44.84 10.03
N LYS A 57 -38.09 44.53 10.43
CA LYS A 57 -36.87 44.75 9.65
C LYS A 57 -36.49 43.58 8.75
N PHE A 58 -37.16 42.44 8.89
CA PHE A 58 -36.84 41.24 8.12
C PHE A 58 -37.85 41.04 6.99
N SER A 59 -37.35 40.71 5.81
CA SER A 59 -38.17 40.32 4.65
C SER A 59 -38.76 38.91 4.77
N LYS A 60 -38.35 38.15 5.80
CA LYS A 60 -38.80 36.78 6.08
C LYS A 60 -39.38 36.70 7.50
N PRO A 61 -40.32 35.76 7.75
CA PRO A 61 -40.79 35.45 9.10
C PRO A 61 -39.63 35.18 10.06
N VAL A 62 -39.71 35.74 11.27
CA VAL A 62 -38.69 35.59 12.32
C VAL A 62 -38.32 34.11 12.59
N PRO A 63 -39.24 33.14 12.60
CA PRO A 63 -38.89 31.73 12.76
C PRO A 63 -37.93 31.20 11.67
N ILE A 64 -38.11 31.63 10.42
CA ILE A 64 -37.24 31.23 9.29
C ILE A 64 -35.86 31.87 9.45
N VAL A 65 -35.81 33.16 9.80
CA VAL A 65 -34.55 33.87 10.05
C VAL A 65 -33.78 33.26 11.22
N GLN A 66 -34.49 32.88 12.30
CA GLN A 66 -33.91 32.18 13.44
C GLN A 66 -33.34 30.82 13.05
N HIS A 67 -34.07 30.04 12.25
CA HIS A 67 -33.61 28.74 11.77
C HIS A 67 -32.35 28.87 10.90
N GLU A 68 -32.33 29.82 9.96
CA GLU A 68 -31.15 30.09 9.11
C GLU A 68 -29.94 30.54 9.93
N LEU A 69 -30.13 31.43 10.91
CA LEU A 69 -29.07 31.91 11.79
C LEU A 69 -28.51 30.77 12.65
N LEU A 70 -29.40 29.96 13.23
CA LEU A 70 -29.03 28.81 14.04
C LEU A 70 -28.22 27.81 13.22
N HIS A 71 -28.63 27.51 12.00
CA HIS A 71 -27.88 26.65 11.09
C HIS A 71 -26.48 27.19 10.78
N LYS A 72 -26.33 28.50 10.53
CA LYS A 72 -25.01 29.14 10.31
C LYS A 72 -24.11 29.07 11.55
N ILE A 73 -24.67 29.35 12.72
CA ILE A 73 -23.98 29.25 14.02
C ILE A 73 -23.48 27.81 14.24
N MET A 74 -24.34 26.83 13.94
CA MET A 74 -24.01 25.41 14.05
C MET A 74 -22.88 25.00 13.11
N ILE A 75 -22.93 25.40 11.84
CA ILE A 75 -21.83 25.16 10.89
C ILE A 75 -20.52 25.74 11.41
N PHE A 76 -20.56 26.99 11.90
CA PHE A 76 -19.39 27.65 12.47
C PHE A 76 -18.83 26.86 13.65
N PHE A 77 -19.69 26.48 14.61
CA PHE A 77 -19.26 25.72 15.77
C PHE A 77 -18.77 24.34 15.44
N THR A 78 -19.46 23.60 14.57
CA THR A 78 -19.01 22.28 14.12
C THR A 78 -17.61 22.40 13.50
N LYS A 79 -17.39 23.36 12.60
CA LYS A 79 -16.06 23.59 12.00
C LYS A 79 -15.02 23.98 13.06
N PHE A 80 -15.37 24.89 13.97
CA PHE A 80 -14.47 25.37 15.02
C PHE A 80 -14.10 24.26 16.00
N LEU A 81 -15.09 23.52 16.52
CA LEU A 81 -14.89 22.40 17.42
C LEU A 81 -14.10 21.29 16.76
N LEU A 82 -14.49 20.85 15.56
CA LEU A 82 -13.75 19.80 14.85
C LEU A 82 -12.32 20.23 14.58
N LYS A 83 -12.09 21.46 14.12
CA LYS A 83 -10.74 21.96 13.93
C LYS A 83 -9.96 21.93 15.24
N ASN A 84 -10.49 22.46 16.33
CA ASN A 84 -9.75 22.49 17.59
C ASN A 84 -9.55 21.10 18.22
N LEU A 85 -10.59 20.24 18.23
CA LEU A 85 -10.50 18.89 18.76
C LEU A 85 -9.53 18.04 17.94
N MET A 86 -9.59 18.11 16.61
CA MET A 86 -8.79 17.27 15.71
C MET A 86 -7.39 17.81 15.45
N TYR A 87 -7.13 19.10 15.68
CA TYR A 87 -5.77 19.66 15.56
C TYR A 87 -5.03 19.66 16.89
N ASN A 88 -5.72 19.89 18.02
CA ASN A 88 -5.05 20.13 19.30
C ASN A 88 -5.13 18.95 20.27
N SER A 89 -6.22 18.17 20.24
CA SER A 89 -6.50 17.17 21.28
C SER A 89 -6.40 15.73 20.78
N TYR A 90 -6.82 15.49 19.53
CA TYR A 90 -6.93 14.16 18.96
C TYR A 90 -6.25 14.07 17.60
N PHE A 91 -5.59 12.95 17.34
CA PHE A 91 -4.96 12.65 16.06
C PHE A 91 -5.69 11.49 15.39
N CYS A 92 -5.97 11.64 14.10
CA CYS A 92 -6.61 10.59 13.32
C CYS A 92 -5.62 9.90 12.40
N ALA A 93 -5.60 8.57 12.48
CA ALA A 93 -4.83 7.73 11.56
C ALA A 93 -5.78 6.74 10.88
N PRO A 94 -5.74 6.58 9.55
CA PRO A 94 -6.63 5.66 8.85
C PRO A 94 -6.35 4.19 9.25
N ARG A 95 -7.43 3.41 9.43
CA ARG A 95 -7.46 1.95 9.61
C ARG A 95 -7.98 1.32 8.31
N ASP A 96 -7.13 0.53 7.65
CA ASP A 96 -7.40 -0.32 6.48
C ASP A 96 -8.73 -0.05 5.76
N ASN A 97 -8.79 1.02 4.97
CA ASN A 97 -9.91 1.35 4.07
C ASN A 97 -11.32 1.30 4.69
N SER A 98 -11.48 1.41 6.02
CA SER A 98 -12.79 1.17 6.65
C SER A 98 -13.14 2.08 7.83
N ALA A 99 -12.17 2.61 8.60
CA ALA A 99 -12.43 3.58 9.68
C ALA A 99 -11.19 4.41 10.04
N TYR A 100 -11.34 5.54 10.73
CA TYR A 100 -10.21 6.21 11.41
C TYR A 100 -9.99 5.63 12.82
N LEU A 101 -8.72 5.52 13.22
CA LEU A 101 -8.32 5.42 14.62
C LEU A 101 -8.13 6.83 15.16
N ILE A 102 -8.76 7.12 16.30
CA ILE A 102 -8.64 8.41 16.99
C ILE A 102 -7.76 8.20 18.22
N PHE A 103 -6.68 8.96 18.33
CA PHE A 103 -5.73 8.91 19.44
C PHE A 103 -5.78 10.22 20.21
N ASP A 104 -5.72 10.17 21.53
CA ASP A 104 -5.32 11.37 22.28
C ASP A 104 -3.85 11.74 21.98
N GLY A 105 -3.46 12.99 22.26
CA GLY A 105 -2.11 13.47 21.97
C GLY A 105 -0.97 12.69 22.65
N ARG A 106 -1.16 12.11 23.84
CA ARG A 106 -0.12 11.32 24.52
C ARG A 106 0.03 9.95 23.85
N SER A 107 -1.08 9.28 23.59
CA SER A 107 -1.14 7.99 22.91
C SER A 107 -0.57 8.08 21.49
N PHE A 108 -0.89 9.15 20.76
CA PHE A 108 -0.31 9.42 19.44
C PHE A 108 1.20 9.58 19.49
N ARG A 109 1.73 10.39 20.42
CA ARG A 109 3.18 10.57 20.59
C ARG A 109 3.91 9.27 20.92
N ARG A 110 3.34 8.44 21.80
CA ARG A 110 3.90 7.12 22.13
C ARG A 110 3.94 6.20 20.92
N ALA A 111 2.84 6.11 20.16
CA ALA A 111 2.77 5.31 18.95
C ALA A 111 3.81 5.77 17.91
N ARG A 112 3.94 7.08 17.69
CA ARG A 112 4.96 7.66 16.80
C ARG A 112 6.38 7.38 17.24
N ALA A 113 6.68 7.47 18.54
CA ALA A 113 7.99 7.16 19.07
C ALA A 113 8.36 5.68 18.81
N PHE A 114 7.41 4.76 19.00
CA PHE A 114 7.61 3.34 18.70
C PHE A 114 7.88 3.11 17.20
N GLU A 115 7.11 3.74 16.31
CA GLU A 115 7.34 3.64 14.87
C GLU A 115 8.71 4.18 14.45
N LYS A 116 9.11 5.34 15.00
CA LYS A 116 10.41 5.94 14.76
C LYS A 116 11.53 5.00 15.19
N GLN A 117 11.47 4.46 16.40
CA GLN A 117 12.47 3.50 16.90
C GLN A 117 12.53 2.24 16.05
N LYS A 118 11.37 1.70 15.66
CA LYS A 118 11.29 0.54 14.77
C LYS A 118 11.93 0.84 13.41
N PHE A 119 11.64 1.99 12.81
CA PHE A 119 12.22 2.42 11.55
C PHE A 119 13.75 2.57 11.65
N ILE A 120 14.24 3.22 12.72
CA ILE A 120 15.68 3.36 12.99
C ILE A 120 16.35 1.99 13.05
N LYS A 121 15.74 1.05 13.79
CA LYS A 121 16.26 -0.32 13.93
C LYS A 121 16.23 -1.11 12.61
N ASP A 122 15.12 -1.09 11.89
CA ASP A 122 14.91 -1.91 10.70
C ASP A 122 15.84 -1.48 9.54
N TYR A 123 16.06 -0.18 9.40
CA TYR A 123 16.84 0.42 8.31
C TYR A 123 18.24 0.93 8.72
N LYS A 124 18.67 0.64 9.96
CA LYS A 124 19.96 1.10 10.53
C LYS A 124 20.20 2.59 10.26
N VAL A 125 19.25 3.41 10.67
CA VAL A 125 19.27 4.85 10.41
C VAL A 125 20.24 5.53 11.38
N VAL A 126 21.11 6.40 10.87
CA VAL A 126 22.11 7.15 11.66
C VAL A 126 21.97 8.65 11.43
N LEU A 127 22.50 9.48 12.33
CA LEU A 127 22.54 10.93 12.12
C LEU A 127 23.41 11.27 10.91
N SER A 128 22.94 12.18 10.06
CA SER A 128 23.71 12.64 8.90
C SER A 128 24.74 13.69 9.34
N ASP A 129 25.95 13.58 8.80
CA ASP A 129 27.07 14.51 9.00
C ASP A 129 26.89 15.90 8.33
N GLY A 130 25.80 16.11 7.59
CA GLY A 130 25.46 17.37 6.91
C GLY A 130 26.31 17.70 5.68
N LYS A 131 27.45 17.04 5.46
CA LYS A 131 28.45 17.42 4.44
C LYS A 131 28.11 16.98 3.01
N SER A 132 27.33 15.91 2.83
CA SER A 132 26.94 15.46 1.49
C SER A 132 25.82 16.30 0.84
N LYS A 133 25.90 16.47 -0.49
CA LYS A 133 24.92 17.23 -1.30
C LYS A 133 23.55 16.54 -1.21
N GLN A 134 22.53 17.26 -0.74
CA GLN A 134 21.19 16.69 -0.52
C GLN A 134 20.51 16.40 -1.86
N ILE A 135 20.33 15.12 -2.18
CA ILE A 135 19.62 14.70 -3.40
C ILE A 135 18.10 14.78 -3.18
N ARG A 136 17.57 14.24 -2.07
CA ARG A 136 16.12 14.29 -1.70
C ARG A 136 15.90 14.20 -0.18
N SER A 137 14.75 14.68 0.29
CA SER A 137 14.28 14.56 1.68
C SER A 137 12.95 13.82 1.76
N PHE A 138 12.90 12.78 2.57
CA PHE A 138 11.67 12.06 2.89
C PHE A 138 11.26 12.33 4.34
N SER A 139 9.97 12.21 4.65
CA SER A 139 9.46 12.20 6.02
C SER A 139 8.78 10.88 6.35
N LEU A 140 8.75 10.50 7.62
CA LEU A 140 7.95 9.37 8.07
C LEU A 140 6.46 9.73 8.03
N ASN A 141 5.70 9.07 7.14
CA ASN A 141 4.25 9.19 7.03
C ASN A 141 3.57 8.95 8.38
N THR A 142 2.43 9.59 8.62
CA THR A 142 1.66 9.58 9.87
C THR A 142 0.86 8.30 10.13
N ALA A 143 0.87 7.34 9.20
CA ALA A 143 0.13 6.08 9.33
C ALA A 143 0.75 5.12 10.38
N LEU A 144 0.05 4.92 11.51
CA LEU A 144 0.55 4.28 12.75
C LEU A 144 0.75 2.75 12.75
N ARG A 145 0.83 2.11 11.58
CA ARG A 145 0.96 0.63 11.47
C ARG A 145 2.26 0.19 10.86
N ARG A 146 2.76 0.96 9.90
CA ARG A 146 3.95 0.62 9.14
C ARG A 146 4.68 1.92 8.83
N PRO A 147 5.94 2.04 9.24
CA PRO A 147 6.72 3.23 8.94
C PRO A 147 6.96 3.28 7.42
N ILE A 148 6.22 4.17 6.75
CA ILE A 148 6.31 4.46 5.32
C ILE A 148 6.91 5.85 5.19
N VAL A 149 7.78 6.05 4.22
CA VAL A 149 8.35 7.34 3.91
C VAL A 149 7.52 8.05 2.85
N GLN A 150 7.35 9.36 2.99
CA GLN A 150 6.72 10.23 2.02
C GLN A 150 7.74 11.24 1.53
N CYS A 151 7.81 11.46 0.22
CA CYS A 151 8.71 12.47 -0.33
C CYS A 151 8.16 13.88 0.00
N MET A 152 8.93 14.68 0.75
CA MET A 152 8.46 15.96 1.33
C MET A 152 8.36 17.08 0.30
N LYS A 153 9.30 17.15 -0.65
CA LYS A 153 9.34 18.15 -1.74
C LYS A 153 10.19 17.62 -2.89
N THR A 154 9.57 17.22 -3.99
CA THR A 154 10.29 16.97 -5.25
C THR A 154 10.01 18.09 -6.22
N LYS A 155 11.06 18.78 -6.70
CA LYS A 155 10.99 19.51 -7.97
C LYS A 155 10.45 18.58 -9.06
N MET A 156 9.72 19.11 -10.04
CA MET A 156 9.15 18.29 -11.13
C MET A 156 10.22 17.41 -11.82
N GLU A 157 11.42 17.94 -11.99
CA GLU A 157 12.60 17.24 -12.55
C GLU A 157 12.90 15.92 -11.83
N ASN A 158 12.92 15.94 -10.49
CA ASN A 158 13.18 14.74 -9.69
C ASN A 158 12.09 13.68 -9.84
N ARG A 159 10.83 14.11 -10.00
CA ARG A 159 9.71 13.18 -10.25
C ARG A 159 9.81 12.57 -11.65
N ASN A 160 10.25 13.36 -12.63
CA ASN A 160 10.45 12.91 -14.01
C ASN A 160 11.57 11.88 -14.11
N GLU A 161 12.66 12.09 -13.38
CA GLU A 161 13.78 11.17 -13.26
C GLU A 161 13.36 9.83 -12.63
N LEU A 162 12.60 9.84 -11.53
CA LEU A 162 12.07 8.62 -10.92
C LEU A 162 11.14 7.84 -11.85
N GLN A 163 10.31 8.55 -12.62
CA GLN A 163 9.46 7.91 -13.63
C GLN A 163 10.28 7.25 -14.73
N LEU A 164 11.36 7.90 -15.17
CA LEU A 164 12.30 7.34 -16.14
C LEU A 164 13.01 6.11 -15.57
N MET A 165 13.61 6.21 -14.37
CA MET A 165 14.26 5.08 -13.70
C MET A 165 13.29 3.91 -13.48
N GLY A 166 12.05 4.18 -13.07
CA GLY A 166 11.02 3.15 -12.95
C GLY A 166 10.70 2.45 -14.27
N ALA A 167 10.62 3.21 -15.37
CA ALA A 167 10.41 2.64 -16.71
C ALA A 167 11.63 1.81 -17.16
N LEU A 168 12.85 2.28 -16.90
CA LEU A 168 14.08 1.58 -17.23
C LEU A 168 14.25 0.28 -16.44
N LEU A 169 13.90 0.25 -15.15
CA LEU A 169 13.82 -1.00 -14.38
C LEU A 169 12.77 -1.97 -14.95
N ASP A 170 11.64 -1.46 -15.46
CA ASP A 170 10.65 -2.30 -16.15
C ASP A 170 11.20 -2.88 -17.47
N ALA A 171 12.06 -2.13 -18.18
CA ALA A 171 12.75 -2.61 -19.39
C ALA A 171 13.82 -3.64 -19.05
N TYR A 172 14.62 -3.41 -18.00
CA TYR A 172 15.62 -4.34 -17.47
C TYR A 172 14.99 -5.70 -17.18
N MET A 173 13.87 -5.75 -16.46
CA MET A 173 13.17 -7.02 -16.21
C MET A 173 12.76 -7.75 -17.51
N ARG A 174 12.35 -7.03 -18.56
CA ARG A 174 11.99 -7.64 -19.84
C ARG A 174 13.20 -8.17 -20.60
N LEU A 175 14.28 -7.41 -20.59
CA LEU A 175 15.55 -7.76 -21.26
C LEU A 175 16.09 -9.08 -20.73
N HIS A 176 16.06 -9.26 -19.41
CA HIS A 176 16.47 -10.50 -18.75
C HIS A 176 15.40 -11.62 -18.79
N LYS A 177 14.33 -11.46 -19.60
CA LYS A 177 13.19 -12.40 -19.69
C LYS A 177 12.58 -12.73 -18.33
N GLN A 178 12.73 -11.84 -17.37
CA GLN A 178 12.16 -12.01 -16.05
C GLN A 178 10.66 -11.69 -16.09
N LYS A 179 9.91 -12.33 -15.21
CA LYS A 179 8.52 -11.97 -14.98
C LYS A 179 8.49 -10.51 -14.52
N GLY A 180 7.81 -9.63 -15.26
CA GLY A 180 7.61 -8.26 -14.80
C GLY A 180 6.79 -8.22 -13.50
N ALA A 181 6.81 -7.08 -12.81
CA ALA A 181 5.96 -6.81 -11.63
C ALA A 181 4.46 -6.87 -12.01
N GLY A 182 3.94 -8.10 -12.12
CA GLY A 182 2.61 -8.39 -12.61
C GLY A 182 1.56 -8.15 -11.52
N GLY A 183 0.37 -7.71 -11.93
CA GLY A 183 -0.77 -7.67 -11.02
C GLY A 183 -1.20 -9.08 -10.62
N VAL A 184 -1.87 -9.21 -9.47
CA VAL A 184 -2.47 -10.46 -8.96
C VAL A 184 -3.26 -11.22 -10.05
N ALA A 185 -3.90 -10.51 -10.97
CA ALA A 185 -4.65 -11.10 -12.08
C ALA A 185 -3.78 -11.93 -13.04
N VAL A 186 -2.51 -11.57 -13.25
CA VAL A 186 -1.57 -12.34 -14.09
C VAL A 186 -1.24 -13.67 -13.41
N GLU A 187 -0.93 -13.63 -12.12
CA GLU A 187 -0.64 -14.83 -11.34
C GLU A 187 -1.86 -15.74 -11.20
N ALA A 188 -3.05 -15.17 -11.00
CA ALA A 188 -4.28 -15.93 -10.96
C ALA A 188 -4.55 -16.67 -12.28
N ARG A 189 -4.21 -16.07 -13.44
CA ARG A 189 -4.29 -16.76 -14.74
C ARG A 189 -3.28 -17.90 -14.86
N ARG A 190 -2.04 -17.70 -14.37
CA ARG A 190 -1.03 -18.77 -14.31
C ARG A 190 -1.50 -19.93 -13.44
N LEU A 191 -2.04 -19.63 -12.26
CA LEU A 191 -2.63 -20.64 -11.38
C LEU A 191 -3.77 -21.40 -12.06
N HIS A 192 -4.69 -20.67 -12.69
CA HIS A 192 -5.82 -21.29 -13.39
C HIS A 192 -5.36 -22.24 -14.50
N LYS A 193 -4.37 -21.83 -15.31
CA LYS A 193 -3.77 -22.69 -16.33
C LYS A 193 -3.16 -23.94 -15.70
N TYR A 194 -2.34 -23.78 -14.67
CA TYR A 194 -1.72 -24.89 -13.95
C TYR A 194 -2.75 -25.90 -13.40
N LEU A 195 -3.82 -25.40 -12.77
CA LEU A 195 -4.90 -26.24 -12.24
C LEU A 195 -5.66 -26.98 -13.34
N LYS A 196 -5.91 -26.32 -14.48
CA LYS A 196 -6.53 -26.95 -15.65
C LYS A 196 -5.67 -28.09 -16.18
N ASP A 197 -4.37 -27.84 -16.38
CA ASP A 197 -3.42 -28.83 -16.89
C ASP A 197 -3.29 -30.01 -15.93
N TYR A 198 -3.27 -29.75 -14.62
CA TYR A 198 -3.27 -30.81 -13.61
C TYR A 198 -4.56 -31.66 -13.64
N LYS A 199 -5.74 -31.05 -13.78
CA LYS A 199 -7.01 -31.79 -13.91
C LYS A 199 -7.02 -32.70 -15.12
N SER A 200 -6.55 -32.21 -16.27
CA SER A 200 -6.46 -33.01 -17.50
C SER A 200 -5.54 -34.21 -17.31
N ARG A 201 -4.36 -34.02 -16.70
CA ARG A 201 -3.43 -35.12 -16.40
C ARG A 201 -4.01 -36.13 -15.43
N ARG A 202 -4.71 -35.69 -14.38
CA ARG A 202 -5.34 -36.58 -13.41
C ARG A 202 -6.40 -37.46 -14.05
N LYS A 203 -7.20 -36.91 -14.97
CA LYS A 203 -8.20 -37.68 -15.73
C LYS A 203 -7.53 -38.73 -16.63
N ALA A 204 -6.41 -38.40 -17.25
CA ALA A 204 -5.69 -39.31 -18.14
C ALA A 204 -4.91 -40.41 -17.40
N ALA A 205 -4.63 -40.24 -16.10
CA ALA A 205 -3.74 -41.12 -15.36
C ALA A 205 -4.46 -42.27 -14.60
N GLU A 206 -5.77 -42.42 -14.74
CA GLU A 206 -6.72 -43.44 -14.19
C GLU A 206 -6.60 -43.87 -12.70
N SER A 207 -5.50 -43.63 -11.99
CA SER A 207 -5.32 -43.99 -10.57
C SER A 207 -4.30 -43.12 -9.82
N SER A 208 -3.85 -41.99 -10.40
CA SER A 208 -2.84 -41.15 -9.74
C SER A 208 -3.39 -40.45 -8.47
N ASP A 209 -3.00 -40.96 -7.30
CA ASP A 209 -3.17 -40.38 -5.95
C ASP A 209 -2.44 -39.05 -5.71
N ALA A 210 -1.75 -38.51 -6.73
CA ALA A 210 -0.97 -37.30 -6.62
C ALA A 210 -1.84 -36.08 -6.31
N THR A 211 -2.06 -35.77 -5.03
CA THR A 211 -2.82 -34.61 -4.55
C THR A 211 -1.97 -33.34 -4.69
N ILE A 212 -2.57 -32.23 -5.14
CA ILE A 212 -1.87 -30.93 -5.09
C ILE A 212 -1.73 -30.51 -3.64
N LEU A 213 -0.49 -30.31 -3.24
CA LEU A 213 -0.10 -29.70 -1.98
C LEU A 213 0.00 -28.20 -2.16
N TRP A 214 -0.53 -27.48 -1.19
CA TRP A 214 -0.57 -26.03 -1.22
C TRP A 214 0.22 -25.48 -0.06
N PHE A 215 0.93 -24.39 -0.32
CA PHE A 215 1.67 -23.64 0.67
C PHE A 215 1.51 -22.15 0.42
N LEU A 216 0.99 -21.45 1.41
CA LEU A 216 0.83 -20.01 1.43
C LEU A 216 1.83 -19.39 2.40
N MET A 217 2.42 -18.27 2.01
CA MET A 217 3.32 -17.49 2.84
C MET A 217 3.17 -15.99 2.64
N ASP A 218 3.28 -15.27 3.76
CA ASP A 218 3.47 -13.82 3.84
C ASP A 218 4.87 -13.56 4.42
N GLN A 219 5.73 -12.85 3.68
CA GLN A 219 7.07 -12.51 4.14
C GLN A 219 7.07 -11.24 4.99
N SER A 220 7.82 -11.24 6.08
CA SER A 220 8.13 -10.01 6.80
C SER A 220 9.19 -9.21 6.02
N GLY A 221 8.77 -8.06 5.45
CA GLY A 221 9.56 -7.17 4.58
C GLY A 221 10.85 -6.56 5.16
N LYS A 222 11.80 -7.39 5.59
CA LYS A 222 13.17 -6.98 5.96
C LYS A 222 14.17 -7.12 4.79
N SER A 223 13.74 -7.52 3.59
CA SER A 223 14.62 -8.27 2.68
C SER A 223 15.55 -7.48 1.76
N LEU A 224 15.45 -6.14 1.63
CA LEU A 224 16.48 -5.39 0.86
C LEU A 224 17.75 -5.14 1.69
N THR A 225 18.19 -6.16 2.44
CA THR A 225 19.29 -6.03 3.41
C THR A 225 20.65 -5.75 2.78
N SER A 226 20.84 -6.04 1.48
CA SER A 226 22.10 -5.76 0.78
C SER A 226 21.83 -5.27 -0.64
N MET A 227 21.95 -3.96 -0.84
CA MET A 227 21.93 -3.34 -2.18
C MET A 227 23.06 -3.86 -3.07
N CYS A 228 24.15 -4.36 -2.49
CA CYS A 228 25.27 -4.97 -3.22
C CYS A 228 24.85 -6.22 -4.01
N ILE A 229 23.83 -6.95 -3.56
CA ILE A 229 23.31 -8.13 -4.29
C ILE A 229 22.63 -7.72 -5.60
N LEU A 230 22.02 -6.52 -5.65
CA LEU A 230 21.45 -5.97 -6.88
C LEU A 230 22.53 -5.57 -7.90
N ALA A 231 23.78 -5.40 -7.48
CA ALA A 231 24.90 -4.93 -8.30
C ALA A 231 25.90 -6.04 -8.68
N SER A 232 25.56 -7.31 -8.50
CA SER A 232 26.52 -8.42 -8.61
C SER A 232 27.09 -8.61 -10.03
N GLU A 233 28.23 -9.29 -10.12
CA GLU A 233 29.02 -9.47 -11.34
C GLU A 233 28.30 -10.13 -12.51
N ASP A 234 27.29 -10.99 -12.28
CA ASP A 234 26.49 -11.59 -13.36
C ASP A 234 25.77 -10.55 -14.24
N ASP A 235 25.43 -9.38 -13.69
CA ASP A 235 24.83 -8.30 -14.45
C ASP A 235 25.86 -7.61 -15.39
N ARG A 236 27.17 -7.77 -15.16
CA ARG A 236 28.23 -7.14 -15.99
C ARG A 236 28.46 -7.84 -17.33
N LYS A 237 27.94 -9.05 -17.53
CA LYS A 237 28.18 -9.85 -18.75
C LYS A 237 27.22 -9.54 -19.90
N VAL A 238 26.18 -8.73 -19.65
CA VAL A 238 25.19 -8.41 -20.68
C VAL A 238 25.51 -7.03 -21.23
N GLU A 239 26.18 -6.92 -22.37
CA GLU A 239 26.35 -5.63 -23.06
C GLU A 239 25.08 -5.29 -23.85
N THR A 240 23.96 -5.09 -23.17
CA THR A 240 22.71 -4.74 -23.85
C THR A 240 22.20 -3.38 -23.43
N ASP A 241 22.19 -2.52 -24.42
CA ASP A 241 21.53 -1.23 -24.41
C ASP A 241 20.00 -1.39 -24.28
N MET A 242 19.36 -0.40 -23.66
CA MET A 242 17.91 -0.31 -23.54
C MET A 242 17.42 1.00 -24.15
N GLY A 243 16.32 0.95 -24.88
CA GLY A 243 15.68 2.15 -25.41
C GLY A 243 14.66 2.74 -24.44
N TYR A 244 14.57 4.06 -24.40
CA TYR A 244 13.47 4.76 -23.75
C TYR A 244 12.87 5.85 -24.65
N ALA A 245 11.59 6.15 -24.39
CA ALA A 245 10.83 7.18 -25.06
C ALA A 245 10.02 7.99 -24.05
N ILE A 246 10.05 9.31 -24.20
CA ILE A 246 9.28 10.28 -23.41
C ILE A 246 8.35 11.03 -24.35
N GLY A 247 7.10 11.14 -23.94
CA GLY A 247 6.11 11.91 -24.69
C GLY A 247 5.09 12.60 -23.80
N PHE A 248 4.38 13.53 -24.40
CA PHE A 248 3.30 14.30 -23.80
C PHE A 248 2.01 14.05 -24.57
N ALA A 249 0.89 14.04 -23.86
CA ALA A 249 -0.43 13.95 -24.46
C ALA A 249 -1.43 14.69 -23.56
N LYS A 250 -2.62 15.00 -24.07
CA LYS A 250 -3.68 15.65 -23.29
C LYS A 250 -4.64 14.62 -22.71
N SER A 251 -5.02 14.83 -21.45
CA SER A 251 -6.13 14.11 -20.83
C SER A 251 -7.49 14.62 -21.35
N ARG A 252 -8.57 13.89 -21.03
CA ARG A 252 -9.96 14.34 -21.34
C ARG A 252 -10.30 15.73 -20.79
N LEU A 253 -9.62 16.17 -19.74
CA LEU A 253 -9.78 17.49 -19.12
C LEU A 253 -8.82 18.54 -19.69
N GLY A 254 -8.19 18.28 -20.84
CA GLY A 254 -7.21 19.18 -21.48
C GLY A 254 -5.85 19.28 -20.79
N LYS A 255 -5.66 18.67 -19.61
CA LYS A 255 -4.39 18.71 -18.87
C LYS A 255 -3.31 17.91 -19.59
N ALA A 256 -2.12 18.50 -19.74
CA ALA A 256 -0.93 17.83 -20.26
C ALA A 256 -0.47 16.70 -19.31
N VAL A 257 -0.17 15.55 -19.90
CA VAL A 257 0.26 14.33 -19.21
C VAL A 257 1.57 13.87 -19.83
N ARG A 258 2.64 13.88 -19.04
CA ARG A 258 3.92 13.27 -19.40
C ARG A 258 3.86 11.75 -19.20
N LEU A 259 4.37 11.00 -20.16
CA LEU A 259 4.53 9.55 -20.10
C LEU A 259 5.95 9.17 -20.47
N VAL A 260 6.48 8.18 -19.76
CA VAL A 260 7.79 7.59 -20.03
C VAL A 260 7.64 6.10 -20.20
N ARG A 261 8.25 5.53 -21.23
CA ARG A 261 8.32 4.08 -21.44
C ARG A 261 9.72 3.70 -21.84
N ALA A 262 10.15 2.53 -21.38
CA ALA A 262 11.37 1.90 -21.83
C ALA A 262 11.10 0.45 -22.22
N ALA A 263 11.98 -0.08 -23.05
CA ALA A 263 11.94 -1.43 -23.57
C ALA A 263 13.38 -1.86 -23.98
N PRO A 264 13.59 -3.16 -24.28
CA PRO A 264 14.86 -3.64 -24.80
C PRO A 264 15.37 -2.85 -26.02
N THR A 265 14.49 -2.31 -26.87
CA THR A 265 14.89 -1.46 -28.00
C THR A 265 14.16 -0.12 -28.01
N GLN A 266 14.76 0.89 -28.67
CA GLN A 266 14.16 2.22 -28.82
C GLN A 266 12.83 2.17 -29.58
N CYS A 267 12.77 1.39 -30.67
CA CYS A 267 11.56 1.19 -31.46
C CYS A 267 10.43 0.56 -30.62
N GLU A 268 10.74 -0.42 -29.78
CA GLU A 268 9.76 -1.01 -28.85
C GLU A 268 9.31 -0.01 -27.78
N ALA A 269 10.20 0.84 -27.27
CA ALA A 269 9.87 1.85 -26.28
C ALA A 269 8.87 2.86 -26.85
N ARG A 270 9.09 3.35 -28.07
CA ARG A 270 8.15 4.22 -28.81
C ARG A 270 6.80 3.55 -29.01
N LYS A 271 6.79 2.31 -29.54
CA LYS A 271 5.54 1.55 -29.76
C LYS A 271 4.77 1.38 -28.46
N LEU A 272 5.45 1.10 -27.35
CA LEU A 272 4.84 0.95 -26.03
C LEU A 272 4.28 2.26 -25.49
N LEU A 273 4.96 3.38 -25.72
CA LEU A 273 4.51 4.73 -25.35
C LEU A 273 3.19 5.06 -26.04
N LEU A 274 3.16 4.96 -27.38
CA LEU A 274 1.98 5.26 -28.18
C LEU A 274 0.80 4.32 -27.83
N LYS A 275 1.07 3.02 -27.66
CA LYS A 275 0.06 2.06 -27.22
C LYS A 275 -0.51 2.41 -25.84
N THR A 276 0.33 2.89 -24.93
CA THR A 276 -0.10 3.34 -23.60
C THR A 276 -0.99 4.58 -23.70
N MET A 277 -0.58 5.58 -24.50
CA MET A 277 -1.36 6.81 -24.72
C MET A 277 -2.75 6.48 -25.25
N LYS A 278 -2.83 5.64 -26.30
CA LYS A 278 -4.09 5.15 -26.87
C LYS A 278 -4.94 4.42 -25.83
N LYS A 279 -4.35 3.49 -25.06
CA LYS A 279 -5.07 2.75 -24.01
C LYS A 279 -5.61 3.66 -22.90
N LYS A 280 -4.92 4.74 -22.59
CA LYS A 280 -5.36 5.74 -21.60
C LYS A 280 -6.37 6.74 -22.18
N GLY A 281 -6.70 6.68 -23.47
CA GLY A 281 -7.59 7.63 -24.13
C GLY A 281 -7.04 9.04 -24.12
N LEU A 282 -5.72 9.21 -24.23
CA LEU A 282 -5.08 10.51 -24.33
C LEU A 282 -5.08 10.99 -25.78
N THR A 283 -5.26 12.29 -25.98
CA THR A 283 -5.28 12.95 -27.29
C THR A 283 -3.98 13.71 -27.53
N ASP A 284 -3.72 14.11 -28.77
CA ASP A 284 -2.53 14.86 -29.20
C ASP A 284 -1.20 14.21 -28.74
N PRO A 285 -0.93 12.94 -29.09
CA PRO A 285 0.30 12.28 -28.69
C PRO A 285 1.50 12.92 -29.37
N ASN A 286 2.41 13.48 -28.57
CA ASN A 286 3.68 14.01 -29.04
C ASN A 286 4.84 13.26 -28.37
N VAL A 287 5.74 12.69 -29.16
CA VAL A 287 6.97 12.06 -28.65
C VAL A 287 8.09 13.07 -28.77
N VAL A 288 8.72 13.39 -27.66
CA VAL A 288 9.67 14.51 -27.56
C VAL A 288 11.11 14.03 -27.42
N GLU A 289 11.32 12.85 -26.85
CA GLU A 289 12.66 12.32 -26.64
C GLU A 289 12.65 10.80 -26.82
N GLU A 290 13.62 10.30 -27.58
CA GLU A 290 13.89 8.88 -27.75
C GLU A 290 15.40 8.69 -27.68
N SER A 291 15.88 7.82 -26.79
CA SER A 291 17.31 7.60 -26.62
C SER A 291 17.58 6.18 -26.14
N ILE A 292 18.87 5.85 -26.08
CA ILE A 292 19.39 4.57 -25.67
C ILE A 292 20.23 4.79 -24.41
N ILE A 293 20.14 3.86 -23.46
CA ILE A 293 20.90 3.89 -22.22
C ILE A 293 21.41 2.49 -21.91
N ARG A 294 22.67 2.42 -21.49
CA ARG A 294 23.26 1.17 -21.01
C ARG A 294 22.58 0.73 -19.72
N HIS A 295 22.30 -0.56 -19.58
CA HIS A 295 21.60 -1.08 -18.42
C HIS A 295 22.41 -0.97 -17.12
N ASP A 296 23.74 -1.07 -17.18
CA ASP A 296 24.63 -0.95 -16.03
C ASP A 296 24.55 0.44 -15.41
N TYR A 297 24.51 1.47 -16.26
CA TYR A 297 24.33 2.85 -15.84
C TYR A 297 22.99 3.06 -15.11
N VAL A 298 21.92 2.37 -15.50
CA VAL A 298 20.62 2.44 -14.81
C VAL A 298 20.75 1.92 -13.37
N MET A 299 21.37 0.76 -13.20
CA MET A 299 21.54 0.16 -11.87
C MET A 299 22.45 1.03 -10.98
N TRP A 300 23.56 1.53 -11.52
CA TRP A 300 24.43 2.47 -10.80
C TRP A 300 23.71 3.77 -10.43
N SER A 301 22.92 4.33 -11.34
CA SER A 301 22.13 5.53 -11.07
C SER A 301 21.15 5.31 -9.92
N VAL A 302 20.42 4.19 -9.94
CA VAL A 302 19.46 3.86 -8.88
C VAL A 302 20.17 3.60 -7.54
N LEU A 303 21.29 2.88 -7.55
CA LEU A 303 22.10 2.67 -6.35
C LEU A 303 22.66 3.97 -5.80
N GLY A 304 23.11 4.88 -6.68
CA GLY A 304 23.54 6.23 -6.32
C GLY A 304 22.41 7.06 -5.70
N MET A 305 21.17 6.93 -6.19
CA MET A 305 20.00 7.58 -5.59
C MET A 305 19.63 7.03 -4.21
N LEU A 306 19.97 5.77 -3.93
CA LEU A 306 19.72 5.12 -2.64
C LEU A 306 20.88 5.32 -1.66
N HIS A 307 22.09 5.50 -2.17
CA HIS A 307 23.26 5.81 -1.36
C HIS A 307 23.09 7.19 -0.72
N GLY A 308 23.27 7.27 0.60
CA GLY A 308 23.10 8.52 1.31
C GLY A 308 21.64 9.02 1.35
N LEU A 309 20.64 8.15 1.22
CA LEU A 309 19.24 8.54 1.28
C LEU A 309 18.94 9.22 2.63
N ARG A 310 18.60 10.51 2.58
CA ARG A 310 18.34 11.35 3.76
C ARG A 310 16.85 11.43 4.10
N ILE A 311 16.55 11.31 5.38
CA ILE A 311 15.18 11.23 5.90
C ILE A 311 15.04 12.10 7.15
N HIS A 312 13.89 12.76 7.24
CA HIS A 312 13.36 13.39 8.43
C HIS A 312 12.44 12.40 9.15
N LEU A 313 12.74 12.07 10.39
CA LEU A 313 11.93 11.12 11.16
C LEU A 313 10.76 11.79 11.89
N ASP A 314 10.79 13.11 11.98
CA ASP A 314 9.84 13.97 12.68
C ASP A 314 9.84 15.36 12.01
N ASN A 315 9.07 16.29 12.56
CA ASN A 315 9.03 17.67 12.11
C ASN A 315 10.28 18.47 12.54
N SER A 316 11.37 17.81 12.94
CA SER A 316 12.63 18.48 13.23
C SER A 316 13.48 18.63 11.97
N ASP A 317 14.40 19.59 12.03
CA ASP A 317 15.40 19.79 10.98
C ASP A 317 16.55 18.76 11.03
N VAL A 318 16.49 17.81 11.97
CA VAL A 318 17.48 16.74 12.09
C VAL A 318 17.35 15.78 10.91
N LYS A 319 18.44 15.66 10.15
CA LYS A 319 18.55 14.76 9.01
C LYS A 319 19.22 13.47 9.43
N TYR A 320 18.62 12.37 9.00
CA TYR A 320 19.16 11.04 9.20
C TYR A 320 19.50 10.41 7.87
N GLU A 321 20.45 9.47 7.87
CA GLU A 321 20.85 8.70 6.70
C GLU A 321 20.49 7.22 6.90
N MET A 322 19.92 6.60 5.88
CA MET A 322 19.65 5.17 5.88
C MET A 322 20.88 4.37 5.48
N LYS A 323 21.26 3.37 6.29
CA LYS A 323 22.41 2.49 5.99
C LYS A 323 22.00 1.11 5.50
N LYS A 324 20.71 0.77 5.52
CA LYS A 324 20.22 -0.56 5.15
C LYS A 324 18.84 -0.47 4.53
N GLY A 325 18.57 -1.26 3.50
CA GLY A 325 17.23 -1.39 2.92
C GLY A 325 16.87 -0.27 1.95
N VAL A 326 15.72 -0.45 1.30
CA VAL A 326 15.01 0.62 0.60
C VAL A 326 13.73 0.87 1.39
N PRO A 327 13.45 2.13 1.80
CA PRO A 327 12.29 2.40 2.64
C PRO A 327 10.99 2.19 1.86
N GLN A 328 9.98 1.71 2.55
CA GLN A 328 8.62 1.63 1.99
C GLN A 328 8.08 3.02 1.72
N GLY A 329 7.40 3.21 0.59
CA GLY A 329 6.94 4.52 0.14
C GLY A 329 7.91 5.23 -0.80
N TYR A 330 9.17 4.78 -0.86
CA TYR A 330 10.07 5.18 -1.94
C TYR A 330 9.57 4.64 -3.28
N GLU A 331 9.55 5.48 -4.31
CA GLU A 331 8.83 5.24 -5.56
C GLU A 331 9.36 4.03 -6.35
N LEU A 332 10.66 3.74 -6.24
CA LEU A 332 11.28 2.58 -6.90
C LEU A 332 11.27 1.32 -6.03
N SER A 333 10.94 1.44 -4.74
CA SER A 333 11.00 0.31 -3.78
C SER A 333 10.26 -0.95 -4.24
N PRO A 334 9.06 -0.89 -4.86
CA PRO A 334 8.36 -2.11 -5.28
C PRO A 334 9.08 -2.83 -6.42
N ARG A 335 9.70 -2.09 -7.35
CA ARG A 335 10.46 -2.65 -8.48
C ARG A 335 11.75 -3.29 -8.00
N LEU A 336 12.46 -2.58 -7.13
CA LEU A 336 13.71 -3.08 -6.55
C LEU A 336 13.49 -4.32 -5.70
N ALA A 337 12.45 -4.34 -4.87
CA ALA A 337 12.04 -5.54 -4.14
C ALA A 337 11.67 -6.68 -5.10
N HIS A 338 10.99 -6.38 -6.20
CA HIS A 338 10.63 -7.39 -7.19
C HIS A 338 11.85 -8.02 -7.87
N ILE A 339 12.79 -7.19 -8.36
CA ILE A 339 14.06 -7.63 -8.96
C ILE A 339 14.89 -8.43 -7.96
N TYR A 340 14.99 -7.94 -6.72
CA TYR A 340 15.69 -8.64 -5.65
C TYR A 340 15.13 -10.04 -5.40
N LEU A 341 13.80 -10.16 -5.30
CA LEU A 341 13.13 -11.44 -5.09
C LEU A 341 13.23 -12.36 -6.33
N LEU A 342 13.23 -11.81 -7.55
CA LEU A 342 13.50 -12.60 -8.76
C LEU A 342 14.92 -13.20 -8.74
N LYS A 343 15.91 -12.42 -8.29
CA LYS A 343 17.29 -12.89 -8.15
C LYS A 343 17.41 -13.96 -7.07
N PHE A 344 16.73 -13.78 -5.94
CA PHE A 344 16.62 -14.81 -4.90
C PHE A 344 15.99 -16.11 -5.46
N GLU A 345 14.85 -16.00 -6.14
CA GLU A 345 14.14 -17.13 -6.76
C GLU A 345 15.04 -17.86 -7.77
N GLY A 346 15.67 -17.10 -8.67
CA GLY A 346 16.52 -17.63 -9.72
C GLY A 346 17.84 -18.22 -9.23
N MET A 347 18.32 -17.86 -8.03
CA MET A 347 19.55 -18.44 -7.49
C MET A 347 19.31 -19.56 -6.48
N ILE A 348 18.23 -19.49 -5.71
CA ILE A 348 17.96 -20.45 -4.63
C ILE A 348 16.96 -21.51 -5.05
N TRP A 349 16.01 -21.17 -5.93
CA TRP A 349 14.93 -22.06 -6.38
C TRP A 349 14.98 -22.36 -7.89
N GLN A 350 16.16 -22.27 -8.50
CA GLN A 350 16.36 -22.55 -9.93
C GLN A 350 15.94 -23.97 -10.36
N HIS A 351 15.98 -24.94 -9.45
CA HIS A 351 15.73 -26.36 -9.75
C HIS A 351 14.49 -26.90 -9.03
N LEU A 352 13.43 -26.11 -8.94
CA LEU A 352 12.13 -26.65 -8.53
C LEU A 352 11.62 -27.64 -9.58
N HIS A 353 10.92 -28.68 -9.11
CA HIS A 353 10.36 -29.70 -9.98
C HIS A 353 9.43 -29.07 -11.04
N PRO A 354 9.41 -29.55 -12.31
CA PRO A 354 8.58 -28.95 -13.38
C PRO A 354 7.08 -28.94 -13.09
N ARG A 355 6.62 -29.80 -12.18
CA ARG A 355 5.23 -29.85 -11.68
C ARG A 355 4.99 -28.96 -10.46
N THR A 356 5.92 -28.08 -10.11
CA THR A 356 5.75 -27.09 -9.05
C THR A 356 5.33 -25.76 -9.66
N CYS A 357 4.19 -25.22 -9.23
CA CYS A 357 3.73 -23.88 -9.58
C CYS A 357 4.11 -22.91 -8.46
N LEU A 358 5.16 -22.12 -8.70
CA LEU A 358 5.54 -21.00 -7.84
C LEU A 358 4.87 -19.70 -8.33
N LEU A 359 4.05 -19.12 -7.46
CA LEU A 359 3.35 -17.87 -7.69
C LEU A 359 3.76 -16.85 -6.64
N ARG A 360 3.90 -15.60 -7.08
CA ARG A 360 4.26 -14.48 -6.19
C ARG A 360 3.60 -13.20 -6.60
N TYR A 361 3.06 -12.51 -5.61
CA TYR A 361 2.66 -11.11 -5.71
C TYR A 361 3.29 -10.32 -4.57
N ALA A 362 4.12 -9.33 -4.92
CA ALA A 362 4.97 -8.62 -3.95
C ALA A 362 5.78 -9.59 -3.07
N ASP A 363 5.48 -9.64 -1.78
CA ASP A 363 6.07 -10.47 -0.73
C ASP A 363 5.25 -11.72 -0.37
N ASP A 364 4.07 -11.91 -0.98
CA ASP A 364 3.20 -13.07 -0.76
C ASP A 364 3.48 -14.18 -1.78
N TYR A 365 3.75 -15.38 -1.26
CA TYR A 365 4.01 -16.59 -2.04
C TYR A 365 2.86 -17.59 -1.95
N LEU A 366 2.55 -18.21 -3.08
CA LEU A 366 1.68 -19.37 -3.18
C LEU A 366 2.40 -20.45 -3.99
N VAL A 367 2.60 -21.61 -3.38
CA VAL A 367 3.27 -22.75 -4.00
C VAL A 367 2.28 -23.90 -4.12
N CYS A 368 2.16 -24.45 -5.33
CA CYS A 368 1.38 -25.64 -5.59
C CYS A 368 2.33 -26.72 -6.10
N ALA A 369 2.45 -27.85 -5.40
CA ALA A 369 3.35 -28.93 -5.81
C ALA A 369 2.65 -30.29 -5.69
N THR A 370 3.11 -31.29 -6.43
CA THR A 370 2.62 -32.67 -6.28
C THR A 370 3.46 -33.48 -5.29
N GLN A 371 4.60 -32.94 -4.85
CA GLN A 371 5.55 -33.63 -3.96
C GLN A 371 5.77 -32.80 -2.69
N LYS A 372 5.70 -33.46 -1.52
CA LYS A 372 5.93 -32.81 -0.21
C LYS A 372 7.36 -32.27 -0.09
N THR A 373 8.32 -32.98 -0.69
CA THR A 373 9.75 -32.62 -0.71
C THR A 373 10.00 -31.23 -1.29
N GLU A 374 9.25 -30.83 -2.33
CA GLU A 374 9.39 -29.49 -2.94
C GLU A 374 8.94 -28.38 -2.00
N ILE A 375 7.82 -28.58 -1.30
CA ILE A 375 7.33 -27.63 -0.27
C ILE A 375 8.34 -27.58 0.89
N GLN A 376 8.88 -28.72 1.31
CA GLN A 376 9.87 -28.78 2.38
C GLN A 376 11.18 -28.07 2.01
N LYS A 377 11.66 -28.21 0.76
CA LYS A 377 12.82 -27.49 0.26
C LYS A 377 12.63 -25.97 0.38
N ILE A 378 11.50 -25.46 -0.11
CA ILE A 378 11.16 -24.03 -0.03
C ILE A 378 11.06 -23.57 1.43
N LEU A 379 10.41 -24.34 2.28
CA LEU A 379 10.31 -24.05 3.72
C LEU A 379 11.69 -23.99 4.36
N ASN A 380 12.52 -25.02 4.18
CA ASN A 380 13.86 -25.09 4.75
C ASN A 380 14.71 -23.87 4.34
N THR A 381 14.66 -23.46 3.06
CA THR A 381 15.34 -22.25 2.58
C THR A 381 14.95 -20.98 3.37
N LEU A 382 13.69 -20.88 3.78
CA LEU A 382 13.12 -19.66 4.36
C LEU A 382 13.11 -19.67 5.89
N LEU A 383 13.28 -20.84 6.49
CA LEU A 383 13.48 -21.02 7.93
C LEU A 383 14.97 -20.96 8.30
N THR A 384 15.85 -21.26 7.35
CA THR A 384 17.30 -21.12 7.53
C THR A 384 17.79 -19.74 7.06
N LYS A 385 18.92 -19.29 7.62
CA LYS A 385 19.53 -18.02 7.23
C LYS A 385 20.14 -18.17 5.83
N ASN A 386 19.49 -17.59 4.81
CA ASN A 386 20.06 -17.47 3.47
C ASN A 386 20.79 -16.12 3.27
N ARG A 387 21.68 -16.07 2.28
CA ARG A 387 22.48 -14.88 1.94
C ARG A 387 21.64 -13.66 1.55
N PHE A 388 20.38 -13.86 1.15
CA PHE A 388 19.46 -12.79 0.78
C PHE A 388 18.67 -12.24 1.99
N GLY A 389 18.81 -12.84 3.17
CA GLY A 389 18.05 -12.44 4.35
C GLY A 389 16.53 -12.51 4.16
N VAL A 390 16.06 -13.37 3.24
CA VAL A 390 14.64 -13.59 2.96
C VAL A 390 14.13 -14.65 3.92
N SER A 391 13.06 -14.38 4.68
CA SER A 391 12.55 -15.33 5.66
C SER A 391 11.04 -15.36 5.70
N ALA A 392 10.48 -16.52 6.04
CA ALA A 392 9.05 -16.69 6.24
C ALA A 392 8.64 -16.38 7.69
N ARG A 393 7.46 -15.78 7.88
CA ARG A 393 6.85 -15.74 9.20
C ARG A 393 5.97 -16.98 9.39
N LEU A 394 6.45 -17.96 10.15
CA LEU A 394 5.76 -19.24 10.40
C LEU A 394 4.30 -19.06 10.83
N SER A 395 4.03 -18.08 11.71
CA SER A 395 2.68 -17.80 12.21
C SER A 395 1.69 -17.33 11.14
N LYS A 396 2.16 -17.00 9.93
CA LYS A 396 1.34 -16.61 8.77
C LYS A 396 1.37 -17.64 7.64
N CYS A 397 2.09 -18.72 7.82
CA CYS A 397 2.20 -19.78 6.83
C CYS A 397 1.02 -20.75 6.97
N GLU A 398 0.49 -21.21 5.85
CA GLU A 398 -0.58 -22.23 5.82
C GLU A 398 -0.23 -23.33 4.82
N VAL A 399 -0.45 -24.59 5.20
CA VAL A 399 -0.16 -25.78 4.36
C VAL A 399 -1.31 -26.77 4.32
N SER A 400 -1.52 -27.43 3.18
CA SER A 400 -2.62 -28.40 3.03
C SER A 400 -2.36 -29.77 3.70
N PHE A 401 -1.21 -29.97 4.32
CA PHE A 401 -0.79 -31.21 4.97
C PHE A 401 -0.04 -30.91 6.28
N PRO A 402 0.05 -31.86 7.22
CA PRO A 402 0.70 -31.61 8.51
C PRO A 402 2.19 -31.27 8.35
N ILE A 403 2.61 -30.13 8.90
CA ILE A 403 4.01 -29.75 9.11
C ILE A 403 4.13 -29.16 10.52
N PRO A 404 5.08 -29.63 11.37
CA PRO A 404 5.25 -29.09 12.71
C PRO A 404 5.43 -27.57 12.73
N GLY A 405 4.67 -26.89 13.59
CA GLY A 405 4.75 -25.43 13.77
C GLY A 405 4.11 -24.59 12.66
N ILE A 406 3.51 -25.20 11.64
CA ILE A 406 2.78 -24.50 10.59
C ILE A 406 1.29 -24.87 10.67
N ARG A 407 0.44 -23.86 10.50
CA ARG A 407 -0.99 -24.05 10.49
C ARG A 407 -1.40 -24.92 9.28
N GLN A 408 -2.15 -26.00 9.54
CA GLN A 408 -2.79 -26.74 8.47
C GLN A 408 -4.00 -25.96 7.94
N SER A 409 -4.01 -25.68 6.64
CA SER A 409 -5.18 -25.08 5.97
C SER A 409 -6.31 -26.10 5.89
N GLY A 410 -7.54 -25.66 6.15
CA GLY A 410 -8.75 -26.43 5.87
C GLY A 410 -9.00 -26.55 4.36
N ARG A 411 -10.25 -26.73 3.89
CA ARG A 411 -10.55 -26.82 2.44
C ARG A 411 -10.12 -25.58 1.62
N TYR A 412 -10.03 -24.42 2.25
CA TYR A 412 -9.85 -23.15 1.59
C TYR A 412 -8.55 -22.44 2.02
N ILE A 413 -7.86 -21.85 1.04
CA ILE A 413 -6.70 -20.97 1.27
C ILE A 413 -7.01 -19.56 0.75
N LYS A 414 -6.58 -18.53 1.47
CA LYS A 414 -6.71 -17.13 1.04
C LYS A 414 -5.38 -16.61 0.52
N TRP A 415 -5.36 -16.08 -0.69
CA TRP A 415 -4.16 -15.48 -1.24
C TRP A 415 -4.48 -14.24 -2.06
N CYS A 416 -3.86 -13.10 -1.73
CA CYS A 416 -4.01 -11.84 -2.47
C CYS A 416 -5.47 -11.42 -2.73
N GLY A 417 -6.34 -11.54 -1.71
CA GLY A 417 -7.76 -11.21 -1.81
C GLY A 417 -8.60 -12.22 -2.59
N ARG A 418 -8.06 -13.41 -2.91
CA ARG A 418 -8.76 -14.50 -3.58
C ARG A 418 -8.90 -15.70 -2.66
N LEU A 419 -9.98 -16.46 -2.85
CA LEU A 419 -10.21 -17.72 -2.16
C LEU A 419 -9.94 -18.88 -3.11
N LEU A 420 -9.17 -19.86 -2.62
CA LEU A 420 -8.78 -21.06 -3.34
C LEU A 420 -9.49 -22.25 -2.71
N ASP A 421 -10.38 -22.90 -3.46
CA ASP A 421 -10.97 -24.18 -3.05
C ASP A 421 -10.01 -25.30 -3.47
N MET A 422 -9.34 -25.93 -2.51
CA MET A 422 -8.34 -26.97 -2.82
C MET A 422 -8.96 -28.31 -3.22
N LYS A 423 -10.23 -28.54 -2.87
CA LYS A 423 -10.96 -29.75 -3.29
C LYS A 423 -11.43 -29.62 -4.73
N GLU A 424 -12.07 -28.50 -5.05
CA GLU A 424 -12.62 -28.24 -6.39
C GLU A 424 -11.58 -27.68 -7.37
N LEU A 425 -10.44 -27.23 -6.85
CA LEU A 425 -9.39 -26.50 -7.58
C LEU A 425 -9.99 -25.31 -8.34
N LYS A 426 -10.76 -24.48 -7.62
CA LYS A 426 -11.45 -23.29 -8.13
C LYS A 426 -10.93 -22.04 -7.42
N ILE A 427 -10.90 -20.92 -8.15
CA ILE A 427 -10.45 -19.62 -7.66
C ILE A 427 -11.65 -18.67 -7.69
N SER A 428 -12.06 -18.11 -6.55
CA SER A 428 -13.12 -17.10 -6.47
C SER A 428 -12.58 -15.72 -6.05
N ARG A 429 -13.28 -14.66 -6.48
CA ARG A 429 -12.95 -13.26 -6.13
C ARG A 429 -13.69 -12.78 -4.88
N THR A 430 -14.88 -13.30 -4.65
CA THR A 430 -15.77 -12.93 -3.55
C THR A 430 -16.03 -14.14 -2.67
N TRP A 431 -16.26 -13.85 -1.39
CA TRP A 431 -16.77 -14.82 -0.45
C TRP A 431 -18.29 -14.87 -0.65
N SER A 432 -18.88 -16.06 -0.72
CA SER A 432 -20.31 -16.19 -0.44
C SER A 432 -20.54 -16.12 1.07
N ASP A 433 -21.73 -15.72 1.51
CA ASP A 433 -22.07 -15.66 2.94
C ASP A 433 -21.90 -17.03 3.62
N ALA A 434 -22.18 -18.12 2.90
CA ALA A 434 -21.90 -19.49 3.35
C ALA A 434 -20.39 -19.77 3.56
N GLN A 435 -19.51 -19.17 2.76
CA GLN A 435 -18.06 -19.25 2.93
C GLN A 435 -17.56 -18.40 4.10
N LEU A 436 -18.19 -17.24 4.36
CA LEU A 436 -17.92 -16.40 5.53
C LEU A 436 -18.30 -17.08 6.85
N VAL A 437 -19.48 -17.70 6.90
CA VAL A 437 -19.99 -18.41 8.08
C VAL A 437 -19.11 -19.62 8.43
N ARG A 438 -18.70 -20.43 7.44
CA ARG A 438 -17.80 -21.58 7.69
C ARG A 438 -16.37 -21.16 8.03
N ALA A 439 -15.91 -20.01 7.55
CA ALA A 439 -14.59 -19.46 7.88
C ALA A 439 -14.53 -18.79 9.26
N ARG A 440 -15.66 -18.30 9.82
CA ARG A 440 -15.71 -17.75 11.18
C ARG A 440 -15.32 -18.78 12.25
N HIS A 441 -15.61 -20.06 12.02
CA HIS A 441 -15.15 -21.15 12.88
C HIS A 441 -13.63 -21.45 12.79
N LEU A 442 -12.91 -20.82 11.86
CA LEU A 442 -11.48 -21.03 11.63
C LEU A 442 -10.61 -19.80 11.95
N VAL A 443 -11.19 -18.64 12.24
CA VAL A 443 -10.41 -17.44 12.59
C VAL A 443 -10.50 -17.24 14.10
N GLY A 444 -9.47 -17.69 14.82
CA GLY A 444 -9.26 -17.28 16.20
C GLY A 444 -9.21 -15.76 16.30
N ASN A 445 -9.86 -15.22 17.33
CA ASN A 445 -9.98 -13.80 17.67
C ASN A 445 -8.63 -13.13 18.07
N GLU A 446 -7.53 -13.38 17.35
CA GLU A 446 -6.19 -12.92 17.75
C GLU A 446 -5.88 -11.46 17.37
N TYR A 447 -6.73 -10.78 16.60
CA TYR A 447 -6.54 -9.36 16.26
C TYR A 447 -7.44 -8.39 17.05
N ALA A 448 -8.16 -8.90 18.06
CA ALA A 448 -9.01 -8.10 18.96
C ALA A 448 -8.36 -7.80 20.32
N ARG A 449 -7.17 -8.34 20.63
CA ARG A 449 -6.48 -8.00 21.89
C ARG A 449 -5.75 -6.67 21.72
N GLY A 450 -6.34 -5.61 22.29
CA GLY A 450 -5.61 -4.38 22.61
C GLY A 450 -4.39 -4.66 23.49
N PRO A 451 -3.50 -3.68 23.66
CA PRO A 451 -2.34 -3.85 24.53
C PRO A 451 -2.80 -4.24 25.95
N PRO A 452 -2.09 -5.14 26.65
CA PRO A 452 -2.36 -5.41 28.06
C PRO A 452 -2.24 -4.10 28.85
N ARG A 453 -3.16 -3.94 29.82
CA ARG A 453 -3.29 -2.76 30.69
C ARG A 453 -2.02 -2.48 31.48
#